data_AF-A0A3N7K4M5-F1
#
_entry.id   AF-A0A3N7K4M5-F1
#
_cell.length_a   1.000
_cell.length_b   1.000
_cell.length_c   1.000
_cell.angle_alpha   90.00
_cell.angle_beta   90.00
_cell.angle_gamma   90.00
#
_symmetry.space_group_name_H-M   'P 1'
#
loop_
_entity.id
_entity.type
_entity.pdbx_description
1 polymer ?
#
loop_
_entity_poly.entity_id
_entity_poly.type
_entity_poly.pdbx_seq_one_letter_code
_entity_poly.pdbx_strand_id
1 'polypeptide(L)'
;MLHGCSRSPPRPHRQAFVTAPRLTIPNQESSMTSRYSFLPGALTMAGAVALGAAGCSTIPPPTVQMTVAKASVEAANAAGAQAYAPTELRLANDKLATAEKAMVDKNYSVAQRLAEQAQTDAQLAVSKTQSIKARLVANDAQAAARSWHDELDRNALRTAPGGPQ
;
A
#
# COMPACT_ATOMS: atom_id res chain seq x y z
N MET A 1 -41.35 -50.77 17.71
CA MET A 1 -41.48 -49.67 16.73
C MET A 1 -41.90 -48.45 17.54
N LEU A 2 -41.15 -47.36 17.71
CA LEU A 2 -40.26 -46.61 16.82
C LEU A 2 -39.13 -45.99 17.65
N HIS A 3 -37.87 -46.25 17.30
CA HIS A 3 -36.70 -45.58 17.89
C HIS A 3 -36.48 -44.24 17.19
N GLY A 4 -36.53 -43.15 17.95
CA GLY A 4 -36.24 -41.80 17.45
C GLY A 4 -34.75 -41.66 17.11
N CYS A 5 -34.47 -41.46 15.82
CA CYS A 5 -33.14 -41.08 15.33
C CYS A 5 -32.83 -39.62 15.69
N SER A 6 -32.00 -39.41 16.71
CA SER A 6 -31.38 -38.12 17.01
C SER A 6 -30.26 -37.84 15.99
N ARG A 7 -30.52 -36.96 15.02
CA ARG A 7 -29.51 -36.42 14.11
C ARG A 7 -28.80 -35.25 14.80
N SER A 8 -27.62 -35.53 15.34
CA SER A 8 -26.68 -34.51 15.81
C SER A 8 -26.11 -33.70 14.64
N PRO A 9 -26.08 -32.35 14.70
CA PRO A 9 -25.34 -31.55 13.73
C PRO A 9 -23.82 -31.57 14.00
N PRO A 10 -22.97 -31.43 12.97
CA PRO A 10 -21.52 -31.41 13.13
C PRO A 10 -21.05 -30.11 13.80
N ARG A 11 -20.10 -30.23 14.73
CA ARG A 11 -19.41 -29.10 15.35
C ARG A 11 -18.46 -28.44 14.33
N PRO A 12 -18.44 -27.11 14.17
CA PRO A 12 -17.40 -26.46 13.39
C PRO A 12 -16.06 -26.60 14.11
N HIS A 13 -15.08 -27.15 13.40
CA HIS A 13 -13.71 -27.30 13.85
C HIS A 13 -13.13 -25.95 14.25
N ARG A 14 -12.57 -25.94 15.46
CA ARG A 14 -11.81 -24.88 16.11
C ARG A 14 -10.56 -24.60 15.26
N GLN A 15 -10.68 -23.61 14.37
CA GLN A 15 -9.62 -23.17 13.48
C GLN A 15 -8.39 -22.75 14.28
N ALA A 16 -7.30 -23.47 13.99
CA ALA A 16 -5.95 -22.98 13.78
C ALA A 16 -5.55 -21.70 14.54
N PHE A 17 -4.77 -21.94 15.59
CA PHE A 17 -3.53 -21.23 15.90
C PHE A 17 -3.19 -20.06 14.95
N VAL A 18 -3.25 -18.88 15.54
CA VAL A 18 -2.59 -17.66 15.10
C VAL A 18 -1.15 -17.98 14.70
N THR A 19 -0.90 -18.09 13.40
CA THR A 19 0.46 -18.04 12.86
C THR A 19 0.80 -16.57 12.70
N ALA A 20 1.39 -15.98 13.73
CA ALA A 20 2.06 -14.69 13.55
C ALA A 20 3.17 -14.90 12.52
N PRO A 21 3.24 -14.11 11.43
CA PRO A 21 4.46 -14.07 10.64
C PRO A 21 5.54 -13.48 11.56
N ARG A 22 6.51 -14.31 11.94
CA ARG A 22 7.80 -13.83 12.41
C ARG A 22 8.32 -12.92 11.29
N LEU A 23 8.23 -11.61 11.50
CA LEU A 23 9.06 -10.64 10.81
C LEU A 23 10.49 -10.92 11.29
N THR A 24 11.12 -11.91 10.65
CA THR A 24 12.57 -11.96 10.57
C THR A 24 12.95 -10.70 9.79
N ILE A 25 13.34 -9.66 10.53
CA ILE A 25 14.00 -8.50 9.98
C ILE A 25 15.29 -9.04 9.34
N PRO A 26 15.47 -8.96 8.00
CA PRO A 26 16.79 -9.19 7.44
C PRO A 26 17.70 -8.09 8.00
N ASN A 27 18.63 -8.53 8.86
CA ASN A 27 19.79 -7.78 9.29
C ASN A 27 20.56 -7.36 8.03
N GLN A 28 20.30 -6.15 7.55
CA GLN A 28 21.10 -5.54 6.51
C GLN A 28 22.40 -5.11 7.18
N GLU A 29 23.33 -6.06 7.28
CA GLU A 29 24.74 -5.75 7.42
C GLU A 29 25.08 -4.79 6.28
N SER A 30 25.15 -3.51 6.64
CA SER A 30 25.77 -2.45 5.86
C SER A 30 27.25 -2.79 5.65
N SER A 31 27.50 -3.79 4.82
CA SER A 31 28.77 -4.01 4.13
C SER A 31 28.77 -3.09 2.92
N MET A 32 28.73 -1.79 3.24
CA MET A 32 29.32 -0.74 2.42
C MET A 32 30.82 -1.06 2.39
N THR A 33 31.18 -2.05 1.57
CA THR A 33 32.54 -2.28 1.12
C THR A 33 32.85 -1.06 0.28
N SER A 34 33.31 -0.05 1.00
CA SER A 34 33.88 1.18 0.52
C SER A 34 35.04 0.81 -0.39
N ARG A 35 34.69 0.65 -1.67
CA ARG A 35 35.60 0.53 -2.80
C ARG A 35 36.19 1.89 -3.17
N TYR A 36 36.35 2.79 -2.20
CA TYR A 36 37.17 3.99 -2.33
C TYR A 36 38.64 3.58 -2.23
N SER A 37 39.07 2.83 -3.23
CA SER A 37 40.47 2.72 -3.59
C SER A 37 40.91 4.11 -4.02
N PHE A 38 41.68 4.76 -3.15
CA PHE A 38 42.44 5.96 -3.47
C PHE A 38 43.32 5.65 -4.69
N LEU A 39 43.00 6.23 -5.84
CA LEU A 39 43.91 6.33 -6.98
C LEU A 39 44.31 7.79 -7.17
N PRO A 40 45.52 8.22 -6.79
CA PRO A 40 46.15 9.42 -7.30
C PRO A 40 47.07 9.04 -8.48
N GLY A 41 46.98 9.77 -9.59
CA GLY A 41 47.90 9.61 -10.73
C GLY A 41 47.16 9.75 -12.05
N ALA A 42 46.99 10.97 -12.56
CA ALA A 42 47.94 11.64 -13.46
C ALA A 42 47.79 11.21 -14.93
N LEU A 43 47.20 12.13 -15.70
CA LEU A 43 47.72 12.60 -17.00
C LEU A 43 47.87 11.59 -18.15
N THR A 44 46.85 11.48 -19.01
CA THR A 44 47.04 11.35 -20.47
C THR A 44 45.90 12.01 -21.24
N MET A 45 46.28 12.94 -22.11
CA MET A 45 45.48 13.64 -23.10
C MET A 45 45.43 12.80 -24.38
N ALA A 46 44.26 12.45 -24.89
CA ALA A 46 44.07 12.08 -26.30
C ALA A 46 42.58 12.09 -26.65
N GLY A 47 42.21 12.95 -27.59
CA GLY A 47 40.85 13.02 -28.12
C GLY A 47 40.48 11.79 -28.93
N ALA A 48 39.22 11.38 -28.80
CA ALA A 48 38.51 10.65 -29.84
C ALA A 48 37.05 11.12 -29.80
N VAL A 49 36.70 11.95 -30.77
CA VAL A 49 35.32 12.19 -31.18
C VAL A 49 34.80 10.86 -31.70
N ALA A 50 34.00 10.16 -30.90
CA ALA A 50 33.14 9.08 -31.38
C ALA A 50 31.71 9.62 -31.46
N LEU A 51 31.42 10.17 -32.64
CA LEU A 51 30.07 10.43 -33.12
C LEU A 51 29.22 9.16 -33.01
N GLY A 52 28.00 9.32 -32.49
CA GLY A 52 26.84 8.63 -33.02
C GLY A 52 26.79 7.11 -32.82
N ALA A 53 26.51 6.69 -31.59
CA ALA A 53 25.47 5.67 -31.42
C ALA A 53 24.18 6.39 -31.04
N ALA A 54 23.60 7.10 -32.01
CA ALA A 54 22.17 7.42 -31.98
C ALA A 54 21.45 6.07 -32.03
N GLY A 55 21.22 5.49 -30.86
CA GLY A 55 20.26 4.41 -30.71
C GLY A 55 18.94 4.95 -31.23
N CYS A 56 18.54 4.50 -32.41
CA CYS A 56 17.20 4.65 -32.91
C CYS A 56 16.31 3.86 -31.94
N SER A 57 15.91 4.48 -30.83
CA SER A 57 15.02 3.88 -29.86
C SER A 57 13.64 3.96 -30.47
N THR A 58 13.31 2.96 -31.28
CA THR A 58 11.91 2.56 -31.49
C THR A 58 11.39 2.19 -30.11
N ILE A 59 10.87 3.17 -29.37
CA ILE A 59 10.29 2.96 -28.05
C ILE A 59 9.08 2.07 -28.28
N PRO A 60 9.10 0.80 -27.85
CA PRO A 60 7.95 -0.06 -28.02
C PRO A 60 6.78 0.48 -27.18
N PRO A 61 5.53 0.22 -27.58
CA PRO A 61 4.37 0.65 -26.81
C PRO A 61 4.42 0.13 -25.35
N PRO A 62 4.25 0.99 -24.32
CA PRO A 62 4.37 0.61 -22.91
C PRO A 62 3.12 -0.11 -22.38
N THR A 63 2.71 -1.21 -23.01
CA THR A 63 1.48 -1.95 -22.69
C THR A 63 1.49 -2.53 -21.27
N VAL A 64 2.65 -2.97 -20.79
CA VAL A 64 2.83 -3.49 -19.43
C VAL A 64 2.55 -2.38 -18.40
N GLN A 65 3.20 -1.22 -18.55
CA GLN A 65 3.03 -0.09 -17.64
C GLN A 65 1.58 0.42 -17.65
N MET A 66 0.94 0.48 -18.83
CA MET A 66 -0.49 0.84 -18.92
C MET A 66 -1.37 -0.14 -18.14
N THR A 67 -1.11 -1.45 -18.25
CA THR A 67 -1.86 -2.48 -17.51
C THR A 67 -1.65 -2.36 -16.01
N VAL A 68 -0.42 -2.13 -15.56
CA VAL A 68 -0.10 -1.95 -14.14
C VAL A 68 -0.76 -0.70 -13.57
N ALA A 69 -0.75 0.40 -14.31
CA ALA A 69 -1.42 1.64 -13.91
C ALA A 69 -2.93 1.44 -13.77
N LYS A 70 -3.58 0.76 -14.73
CA LYS A 70 -5.01 0.40 -14.67
C LYS A 70 -5.34 -0.44 -13.44
N ALA A 71 -4.57 -1.50 -13.21
CA ALA A 71 -4.75 -2.36 -12.04
C ALA A 71 -4.55 -1.60 -10.73
N SER A 72 -3.64 -0.63 -10.69
CA SER A 72 -3.40 0.20 -9.50
C SER A 72 -4.57 1.14 -9.21
N VAL A 73 -5.13 1.78 -10.25
CA VAL A 73 -6.35 2.61 -10.13
C VAL A 73 -7.54 1.77 -9.66
N GLU A 74 -7.70 0.56 -10.21
CA GLU A 74 -8.74 -0.37 -9.78
C GLU A 74 -8.55 -0.81 -8.32
N ALA A 75 -7.32 -1.10 -7.90
CA ALA A 75 -7.01 -1.39 -6.50
C ALA A 75 -7.35 -0.21 -5.56
N ALA A 76 -7.12 1.03 -5.99
CA ALA A 76 -7.52 2.22 -5.26
C ALA A 76 -9.05 2.35 -5.15
N ASN A 77 -9.78 2.09 -6.23
CA ASN A 77 -11.24 2.04 -6.22
C ASN A 77 -11.76 0.95 -5.27
N ALA A 78 -11.23 -0.26 -5.37
CA ALA A 78 -11.60 -1.39 -4.51
C ALA A 78 -11.26 -1.14 -3.02
N ALA A 79 -10.17 -0.42 -2.75
CA ALA A 79 -9.83 0.02 -1.40
C ALA A 79 -10.82 1.05 -0.83
N GLY A 80 -11.69 1.64 -1.66
CA GLY A 80 -12.64 2.69 -1.27
C GLY A 80 -12.04 4.09 -1.28
N ALA A 81 -11.00 4.33 -2.08
CA ALA A 81 -10.33 5.64 -2.14
C ALA A 81 -11.26 6.81 -2.51
N GLN A 82 -12.37 6.55 -3.18
CA GLN A 82 -13.36 7.58 -3.49
C GLN A 82 -13.91 8.29 -2.23
N ALA A 83 -14.01 7.60 -1.10
CA ALA A 83 -14.50 8.17 0.15
C ALA A 83 -13.39 8.77 1.03
N TYR A 84 -12.17 8.22 0.96
CA TYR A 84 -11.09 8.53 1.92
C TYR A 84 -9.90 9.28 1.30
N ALA A 85 -9.71 9.19 -0.01
CA ALA A 85 -8.63 9.82 -0.77
C ALA A 85 -9.08 10.25 -2.18
N PRO A 86 -10.15 11.07 -2.31
CA PRO A 86 -10.74 11.41 -3.61
C PRO A 86 -9.82 12.21 -4.51
N THR A 87 -8.97 13.07 -3.93
CA THR A 87 -8.02 13.91 -4.67
C THR A 87 -6.97 13.06 -5.37
N GLU A 88 -6.34 12.14 -4.65
CA GLU A 88 -5.29 11.27 -5.18
C GLU A 88 -5.86 10.28 -6.21
N LEU A 89 -7.05 9.74 -5.95
CA LEU A 89 -7.74 8.88 -6.90
C LEU A 89 -8.08 9.63 -8.19
N ARG A 90 -8.53 10.90 -8.09
CA ARG A 90 -8.80 11.72 -9.26
C ARG A 90 -7.54 11.97 -10.09
N LEU A 91 -6.44 12.35 -9.44
CA LEU A 91 -5.16 12.57 -10.13
C LEU A 91 -4.70 11.31 -10.88
N ALA A 92 -4.83 10.14 -10.26
CA ALA A 92 -4.50 8.87 -10.89
C ALA A 92 -5.36 8.60 -12.14
N ASN A 93 -6.68 8.83 -12.06
CA ASN A 93 -7.60 8.68 -13.19
C ASN A 93 -7.31 9.68 -14.32
N ASP A 94 -7.09 10.95 -13.98
CA ASP A 94 -6.81 12.01 -14.96
C ASP A 94 -5.50 11.74 -15.71
N LYS A 95 -4.44 11.30 -15.00
CA LYS A 95 -3.17 10.91 -15.60
C LYS A 95 -3.28 9.64 -16.44
N LEU A 96 -4.03 8.64 -15.98
CA LEU A 96 -4.26 7.42 -16.75
C LEU A 96 -5.01 7.73 -18.05
N ALA A 97 -6.07 8.54 -18.00
CA ALA A 97 -6.80 8.97 -19.19
C ALA A 97 -5.91 9.76 -20.16
N THR A 98 -5.00 10.60 -19.64
CA THR A 98 -4.03 11.32 -20.47
C THR A 98 -2.98 10.37 -21.05
N ALA A 99 -2.56 9.35 -20.31
CA ALA A 99 -1.66 8.30 -20.78
C ALA A 99 -2.30 7.48 -21.92
N GLU A 100 -3.58 7.15 -21.81
CA GLU A 100 -4.33 6.43 -22.85
C GLU A 100 -4.45 7.26 -24.13
N LYS A 101 -4.67 8.58 -24.02
CA LYS A 101 -4.62 9.47 -25.19
C LYS A 101 -3.23 9.47 -25.83
N ALA A 102 -2.17 9.60 -25.03
CA ALA A 102 -0.80 9.54 -25.53
C ALA A 102 -0.45 8.19 -26.19
N MET A 103 -1.04 7.07 -25.73
CA MET A 103 -0.92 5.76 -26.40
C MET A 103 -1.56 5.77 -27.79
N VAL A 104 -2.73 6.38 -27.93
CA VAL A 104 -3.43 6.52 -29.22
C VAL A 104 -2.64 7.42 -30.18
N ASP A 105 -2.09 8.52 -29.66
CA ASP A 105 -1.25 9.46 -30.40
C ASP A 105 0.15 8.90 -30.73
N LYS A 106 0.44 7.66 -30.30
CA LYS A 106 1.74 6.98 -30.45
C LYS A 106 2.90 7.70 -29.74
N ASN A 107 2.58 8.56 -28.78
CA ASN A 107 3.53 9.25 -27.90
C ASN A 107 3.91 8.34 -26.72
N TYR A 108 4.58 7.22 -27.01
CA TYR A 108 4.85 6.15 -26.05
C TYR A 108 5.68 6.57 -24.83
N SER A 109 6.64 7.49 -24.99
CA SER A 109 7.42 8.01 -23.86
C SER A 109 6.58 8.83 -22.88
N VAL A 110 5.63 9.62 -23.39
CA VAL A 110 4.69 10.41 -22.58
C VAL A 110 3.70 9.48 -21.90
N ALA A 111 3.15 8.51 -22.65
CA ALA A 111 2.25 7.50 -22.10
C ALA A 111 2.89 6.72 -20.94
N GLN A 112 4.14 6.27 -21.11
CA GLN A 112 4.86 5.54 -20.06
C GLN A 112 4.98 6.38 -18.79
N ARG A 113 5.48 7.62 -18.89
CA ARG A 113 5.67 8.49 -17.72
C ARG A 113 4.35 8.81 -17.02
N LEU A 114 3.29 9.06 -17.78
CA LEU A 114 1.97 9.33 -17.22
C LEU A 114 1.39 8.09 -16.53
N ALA A 115 1.58 6.90 -17.10
CA ALA A 115 1.15 5.64 -16.49
C ALA A 115 1.89 5.36 -15.17
N GLU A 116 3.21 5.57 -15.13
CA GLU A 116 4.01 5.44 -13.90
C GLU A 116 3.53 6.43 -12.82
N GLN A 117 3.27 7.69 -13.18
CA GLN A 117 2.72 8.67 -12.25
C GLN A 117 1.32 8.29 -11.77
N ALA A 118 0.44 7.82 -12.66
CA ALA A 118 -0.90 7.35 -12.31
C ALA A 118 -0.84 6.17 -11.34
N GLN A 119 0.10 5.23 -11.55
CA GLN A 119 0.35 4.11 -10.64
C GLN A 119 0.75 4.62 -9.25
N THR A 120 1.70 5.56 -9.15
CA THR A 120 2.14 6.10 -7.85
C THR A 120 1.02 6.85 -7.14
N ASP A 121 0.24 7.67 -7.85
CA ASP A 121 -0.90 8.39 -7.28
C ASP A 121 -1.98 7.42 -6.77
N ALA A 122 -2.24 6.35 -7.51
CA ALA A 122 -3.18 5.31 -7.09
C ALA A 122 -2.70 4.58 -5.83
N GLN A 123 -1.41 4.23 -5.77
CA GLN A 123 -0.82 3.63 -4.58
C GLN A 123 -0.89 4.57 -3.36
N LEU A 124 -0.64 5.85 -3.56
CA LEU A 124 -0.82 6.86 -2.52
C LEU A 124 -2.27 6.89 -2.02
N ALA A 125 -3.25 6.86 -2.93
CA ALA A 125 -4.66 6.82 -2.59
C ALA A 125 -5.01 5.57 -1.76
N VAL A 126 -4.48 4.39 -2.12
CA VAL A 126 -4.62 3.14 -1.35
C VAL A 126 -4.04 3.30 0.06
N SER A 127 -2.78 3.72 0.18
CA SER A 127 -2.11 3.85 1.48
C SER A 127 -2.82 4.85 2.39
N LYS A 128 -3.27 5.99 1.83
CA LYS A 128 -4.03 6.99 2.58
C LYS A 128 -5.37 6.44 3.06
N THR A 129 -6.08 5.71 2.20
CA THR A 129 -7.34 5.05 2.55
C THR A 129 -7.17 4.03 3.66
N GLN A 130 -6.15 3.17 3.55
CA GLN A 130 -5.82 2.18 4.58
C GLN A 130 -5.43 2.85 5.91
N SER A 131 -4.64 3.92 5.86
CA SER A 131 -4.26 4.68 7.06
C SER A 131 -5.47 5.28 7.78
N ILE A 132 -6.40 5.89 7.04
CA ILE A 132 -7.62 6.46 7.61
C ILE A 132 -8.49 5.36 8.22
N LYS A 133 -8.70 4.25 7.50
CA LYS A 133 -9.45 3.09 8.02
C LYS A 133 -8.82 2.53 9.30
N ALA A 134 -7.50 2.37 9.33
CA ALA A 134 -6.79 1.90 10.51
C ALA A 134 -6.96 2.87 11.69
N ARG A 135 -6.92 4.19 11.44
CA ARG A 135 -7.15 5.20 12.48
C ARG A 135 -8.57 5.15 13.03
N LEU A 136 -9.58 4.95 12.17
CA LEU A 136 -10.97 4.80 12.60
C LEU A 136 -11.11 3.59 13.54
N VAL A 137 -10.61 2.43 13.12
CA VAL A 137 -10.63 1.21 13.96
C VAL A 137 -9.88 1.41 15.28
N ALA A 138 -8.73 2.09 15.26
CA ALA A 138 -7.97 2.39 16.47
C ALA A 138 -8.73 3.34 17.41
N ASN A 139 -9.39 4.36 16.87
CA ASN A 139 -10.21 5.29 17.64
C ASN A 139 -11.41 4.57 18.28
N ASP A 140 -12.08 3.68 17.54
CA ASP A 140 -13.22 2.91 18.04
C ASP A 140 -12.80 1.99 19.19
N ALA A 141 -11.66 1.31 19.05
CA ALA A 141 -11.10 0.48 20.13
C ALA A 141 -10.74 1.30 21.38
N GLN A 142 -10.18 2.49 21.20
CA GLN A 142 -9.88 3.40 22.32
C GLN A 142 -11.14 3.95 22.99
N ALA A 143 -12.16 4.30 22.21
CA ALA A 143 -13.45 4.77 22.73
C ALA A 143 -14.14 3.68 23.56
N ALA A 144 -14.14 2.44 23.06
CA ALA A 144 -14.63 1.30 23.82
C ALA A 144 -13.84 1.15 25.13
N ALA A 145 -12.50 1.11 25.07
CA ALA A 145 -11.68 0.99 26.28
C ALA A 145 -12.00 2.07 27.32
N ARG A 146 -12.20 3.33 26.90
CA ARG A 146 -12.56 4.43 27.82
C ARG A 146 -13.94 4.25 28.46
N SER A 147 -14.95 3.81 27.71
CA SER A 147 -16.29 3.59 28.29
C SER A 147 -16.28 2.50 29.36
N TRP A 148 -15.51 1.43 29.14
CA TRP A 148 -15.33 0.39 30.16
C TRP A 148 -14.68 0.94 31.45
N HIS A 149 -13.68 1.82 31.33
CA HIS A 149 -13.05 2.43 32.51
C HIS A 149 -14.01 3.37 33.26
N ASP A 150 -14.79 4.18 32.54
CA ASP A 150 -15.75 5.11 33.14
C ASP A 150 -16.86 4.36 33.92
N GLU A 151 -17.33 3.22 33.39
CA GLU A 151 -18.28 2.35 34.10
C GLU A 151 -17.69 1.72 35.37
N LEU A 152 -16.40 1.34 35.36
CA LEU A 152 -15.71 0.81 36.53
C LEU A 152 -15.54 1.88 37.62
N ASP A 153 -15.15 3.09 37.25
CA ASP A 153 -15.00 4.21 38.18
C ASP A 153 -16.35 4.61 38.78
N ARG A 154 -17.40 4.68 37.96
CA ARG A 154 -18.78 4.93 38.41
C ARG A 154 -19.27 3.83 39.36
N ASN A 155 -18.99 2.55 39.07
CA ASN A 155 -19.36 1.46 39.96
C ASN A 155 -18.57 1.49 41.28
N ALA A 156 -17.27 1.78 41.23
CA ALA A 156 -16.43 1.90 42.42
C ALA A 156 -16.94 2.98 43.38
N LEU A 157 -17.32 4.16 42.86
CA LEU A 157 -17.94 5.25 43.62
C LEU A 157 -19.27 4.84 44.26
N ARG A 158 -20.11 4.06 43.55
CA ARG A 158 -21.39 3.56 44.09
C ARG A 158 -21.19 2.58 45.25
N THR A 159 -20.15 1.75 45.18
CA THR A 159 -19.89 0.71 46.20
C THR A 159 -19.04 1.19 47.38
N ALA A 160 -18.58 2.44 47.37
CA ALA A 160 -17.79 3.01 48.47
C ALA A 160 -18.68 3.28 49.70
N PRO A 161 -18.28 2.85 50.92
CA PRO A 161 -19.01 3.18 52.13
C PRO A 161 -18.99 4.69 52.39
N GLY A 162 -20.14 5.35 52.23
CA GLY A 162 -20.31 6.82 52.36
C GLY A 162 -20.81 7.57 51.12
N GLY A 163 -21.24 6.87 50.05
CA GLY A 163 -21.77 7.50 48.84
C GLY A 163 -23.06 8.34 49.05
N PRO A 164 -23.33 9.34 48.19
CA PRO A 164 -24.50 10.20 48.31
C PRO A 164 -25.80 9.41 48.13
N GLN A 165 -26.67 9.48 49.15
CA GLN A 165 -28.03 8.93 49.17
C GLN A 165 -29.00 9.87 48.46
#